data_AF-A0A8I6G5W8-F1
#
_entry.id   AF-A0A8I6G5W8-F1
#
_cell.length_a   1.000
_cell.length_b   1.000
_cell.length_c   1.000
_cell.angle_alpha   90.00
_cell.angle_beta   90.00
_cell.angle_gamma   90.00
#
_symmetry.space_group_name_H-M   'P 1'
#
loop_
_entity.id
_entity.type
_entity.pdbx_description
1 polymer ?
#
loop_
_entity_poly.entity_id
_entity_poly.type
_entity_poly.pdbx_seq_one_letter_code
_entity_poly.pdbx_strand_id
1 'polypeptide(L)' 'WPPWVLHTVLYRHLRCEAMRMLLADQGQSWKEEVVTIDVWMQGSLKPTCLYGQLPKFEDGDLTLY' A
#
# COMPACT_ATOMS: atom_id res chain seq x y z
N TRP A 1 15.60 -6.79 3.75
CA TRP A 1 14.51 -5.87 3.40
C TRP A 1 13.38 -6.72 2.85
N PRO A 2 12.15 -6.59 3.37
CA PRO A 2 11.02 -7.34 2.82
C PRO A 2 10.86 -6.99 1.32
N PRO A 3 10.65 -7.96 0.44
CA PRO A 3 10.51 -7.69 -1.00
C PRO A 3 9.22 -6.94 -1.32
N TRP A 4 8.21 -7.06 -0.45
CA TRP A 4 6.88 -6.49 -0.63
C TRP A 4 6.69 -5.19 0.17
N VAL A 5 6.14 -4.15 -0.44
CA VAL A 5 5.72 -2.91 0.24
C VAL A 5 4.25 -2.64 -0.06
N LEU A 6 3.43 -2.45 0.97
CA LEU A 6 2.01 -2.14 0.84
C LEU A 6 1.72 -0.75 1.38
N HIS A 7 1.29 0.16 0.50
CA HIS A 7 0.85 1.50 0.89
C HIS A 7 -0.67 1.55 1.04
N THR A 8 -1.13 1.97 2.22
CA THR A 8 -2.55 2.01 2.59
C THR A 8 -2.90 3.37 3.19
N VAL A 9 -4.16 3.81 3.06
CA VAL A 9 -4.66 4.96 3.84
C VAL A 9 -5.13 4.45 5.20
N LEU A 10 -4.81 5.18 6.29
CA LEU A 10 -5.16 4.83 7.69
C LEU A 10 -6.67 4.57 7.91
N TYR A 11 -7.56 5.01 7.00
CA TYR A 11 -9.00 4.79 7.11
C TYR A 11 -9.58 3.89 6.01
N ARG A 12 -8.74 3.33 5.14
CA ARG A 12 -9.17 2.47 4.02
C ARG A 12 -8.49 1.09 4.07
N HIS A 13 -8.44 0.50 5.25
CA HIS A 13 -7.87 -0.83 5.46
C HIS A 13 -8.58 -1.93 4.64
N LEU A 14 -9.88 -1.78 4.37
CA LEU A 14 -10.72 -2.81 3.74
C LEU A 14 -10.19 -3.35 2.41
N ARG A 15 -9.50 -2.53 1.60
CA ARG A 15 -8.94 -2.99 0.31
C ARG A 15 -7.62 -3.75 0.44
N CYS A 16 -6.97 -3.63 1.59
CA CYS A 16 -5.67 -4.24 1.88
C CYS A 16 -5.80 -5.52 2.73
N GLU A 17 -6.91 -5.72 3.45
CA GLU A 17 -7.09 -6.85 4.38
C GLU A 17 -6.83 -8.20 3.72
N ALA A 18 -7.41 -8.45 2.54
CA ALA A 18 -7.21 -9.71 1.83
C ALA A 18 -5.73 -9.97 1.49
N MET A 19 -4.99 -8.92 1.10
CA MET A 19 -3.57 -9.01 0.78
C MET A 19 -2.73 -9.20 2.04
N ARG A 20 -3.06 -8.53 3.16
CA ARG A 20 -2.42 -8.76 4.47
C ARG A 20 -2.62 -10.20 4.94
N MET A 21 -3.85 -10.70 4.85
CA MET A 21 -4.17 -12.08 5.21
C MET A 21 -3.41 -13.08 4.32
N LEU A 22 -3.38 -12.85 3.00
CA LEU A 22 -2.64 -13.70 2.07
C LEU A 22 -1.14 -13.71 2.37
N LEU A 23 -0.52 -12.55 2.56
CA LEU A 23 0.91 -12.47 2.87
C LEU A 23 1.24 -13.09 4.24
N ALA A 24 0.39 -12.88 5.25
CA ALA A 24 0.53 -13.48 6.57
C ALA A 24 0.42 -15.01 6.52
N ASP A 25 -0.58 -15.52 5.80
CA ASP A 25 -0.83 -16.96 5.62
C ASP A 25 0.34 -17.65 4.91
N GLN A 26 0.96 -16.98 3.93
CA GLN A 26 2.11 -17.47 3.19
C GLN A 26 3.47 -17.24 3.92
N GLY A 27 3.44 -16.72 5.16
CA GLY A 27 4.66 -16.44 5.93
C GLY A 27 5.58 -15.38 5.31
N GLN A 28 5.03 -14.54 4.43
CA GLN A 28 5.78 -13.49 3.76
C GLN A 28 5.98 -12.29 4.68
N SER A 29 7.14 -11.64 4.57
CA SER A 29 7.39 -10.36 5.25
C SER A 29 7.13 -9.21 4.28
N TRP A 30 6.33 -8.23 4.69
CA TRP A 30 6.09 -7.01 3.91
C TRP A 30 6.31 -5.78 4.79
N LYS A 31 6.63 -4.65 4.15
CA LYS A 31 6.64 -3.34 4.80
C LYS A 31 5.27 -2.69 4.59
N GLU A 32 4.68 -2.17 5.65
CA GLU A 32 3.45 -1.41 5.55
C GLU A 32 3.75 0.09 5.67
N GLU A 33 3.33 0.85 4.66
CA GLU A 33 3.40 2.30 4.65
C GLU A 33 2.00 2.90 4.79
N VAL A 34 1.70 3.36 6.01
CA VAL A 34 0.40 3.93 6.31
C VAL A 34 0.40 5.43 6.03
N VAL A 35 -0.32 5.82 4.99
CA VAL A 35 -0.55 7.21 4.59
C VAL A 35 -1.69 7.78 5.44
N THR A 36 -1.40 8.84 6.20
CA THR A 36 -2.42 9.56 6.96
C THR A 36 -3.35 10.35 6.04
N ILE A 37 -4.55 10.69 6.51
CA ILE A 37 -5.49 11.50 5.74
C ILE A 37 -4.84 12.85 5.38
N ASP A 38 -4.11 13.48 6.29
CA ASP A 38 -3.46 14.77 6.03
C ASP A 38 -2.51 14.69 4.85
N VAL A 39 -1.66 13.66 4.78
CA VAL A 39 -0.72 13.46 3.67
C VAL A 39 -1.48 13.13 2.38
N TRP A 40 -2.56 12.35 2.46
CA TRP A 40 -3.40 12.06 1.30
C TRP A 40 -4.12 13.31 0.77
N MET A 41 -4.53 14.22 1.67
CA MET A 41 -5.24 15.46 1.37
C MET A 41 -4.30 16.58 0.90
N GLN A 42 -3.04 16.60 1.34
CA GLN A 42 -1.99 17.43 0.75
C GLN A 42 -1.85 17.19 -0.76
N GLY A 43 -2.23 15.99 -1.23
CA GLY A 43 -2.36 15.70 -2.65
C GLY A 43 -1.03 15.49 -3.37
N SER A 44 0.11 15.50 -2.67
CA SER A 44 1.42 15.20 -3.25
C SER A 44 1.55 13.74 -3.71
N LEU A 45 0.89 12.79 -3.01
CA LEU A 45 0.90 11.37 -3.35
C LEU A 45 -0.12 10.96 -4.43
N LYS A 46 -1.17 11.75 -4.66
CA LYS A 46 -2.19 11.39 -5.66
C LYS A 46 -1.62 11.36 -7.08
N PRO A 47 -0.84 12.37 -7.54
CA PRO A 47 -0.21 12.37 -8.86
C PRO A 47 0.82 11.26 -9.06
N THR A 48 1.43 10.76 -7.99
CA THR A 48 2.38 9.63 -8.09
C THR A 48 1.67 8.28 -8.20
N CYS A 49 0.34 8.24 -8.04
CA CYS A 49 -0.44 7.02 -8.22
C CYS A 49 -1.05 6.98 -9.61
N LEU A 50 -0.91 5.87 -10.33
CA LEU A 50 -1.38 5.74 -11.72
C LEU A 50 -2.86 6.11 -11.87
N TYR A 51 -3.70 5.69 -10.90
CA TYR A 51 -5.13 5.97 -10.88
C TYR A 51 -5.54 7.06 -9.89
N GLY A 52 -4.58 7.79 -9.30
CA GLY A 52 -4.85 8.76 -8.23
C GLY A 52 -5.44 8.13 -6.96
N GLN A 53 -5.23 6.82 -6.77
CA GLN A 53 -5.82 6.02 -5.71
C GLN A 53 -4.77 5.13 -5.03
N LEU A 54 -5.12 4.65 -3.84
CA LEU A 54 -4.44 3.60 -3.09
C LEU A 54 -5.42 2.41 -2.96
N PRO A 55 -4.94 1.16 -2.81
CA PRO A 55 -3.58 0.78 -2.42
C PRO A 55 -2.54 0.86 -3.54
N LYS A 56 -1.28 1.05 -3.16
CA LYS A 56 -0.11 0.85 -4.02
C LYS A 56 0.67 -0.33 -3.45
N PHE A 57 1.09 -1.25 -4.29
CA PHE A 57 1.86 -2.42 -3.89
C PHE A 57 3.16 -2.50 -4.67
N GLU A 58 4.28 -2.70 -3.98
CA GLU A 58 5.61 -2.84 -4.58
C GLU A 58 6.12 -4.26 -4.35
N ASP A 59 6.66 -4.87 -5.40
CA ASP A 59 7.37 -6.15 -5.40
C ASP A 59 8.73 -5.92 -6.09
N GLY A 60 9.73 -5.52 -5.30
CA GLY A 60 11.02 -5.09 -5.83
C GLY A 60 10.89 -3.92 -6.81
N ASP A 61 11.16 -4.17 -8.10
CA ASP A 61 11.07 -3.17 -9.17
C ASP A 61 9.66 -3.06 -9.78
N LEU A 62 8.73 -3.94 -9.40
CA LEU A 62 7.35 -3.92 -9.87
C LEU A 62 6.49 -3.07 -8.94
N THR A 63 5.70 -2.15 -9.50
CA THR A 63 4.71 -1.36 -8.75
C THR A 63 3.31 -1.55 -9.34
N LEU A 64 2.35 -1.90 -8.50
CA LEU A 64 0.94 -2.12 -8.81
C LEU A 64 0.04 -1.08 -8.12
N TYR A 65 -1.06 -0.70 -8.79
CA TYR A 65 -2.05 0.28 -8.33
C TYR A 65 -3.48 -0.24 -8.50
#